data_AF-A0A7C7KRN6-F1
#
_entry.id   AF-A0A7C7KRN6-F1
#
_cell.length_a   1.000
_cell.length_b   1.000
_cell.length_c   1.000
_cell.angle_alpha   90.00
_cell.angle_beta   90.00
_cell.angle_gamma   90.00
#
_symmetry.space_group_name_H-M   'P 1'
#
loop_
_entity.id
_entity.type
_entity.pdbx_description
1 polymer ?
#
loop_
_entity_poly.entity_id
_entity_poly.type
_entity_poly.pdbx_seq_one_letter_code
_entity_poly.pdbx_strand_id
1 'polypeptide(L)'
;QIVLNLLSNAIKFTPAGGSVSLTLSGGSGQPFTITVADTGIGMRPEDIPTVLEPFRRLSSAHDAAYQGAGLGLPLTKALVELHGGEMTVTSAPGQGTRVVVTLPAAIAAGHGTATKETKGTGRPEASPDAPAAPASRTASASGSGT
;
A
#
# COMPACT_ATOMS: atom_id res chain seq x y z
N GLN A 1 -1.28 -5.01 -14.27
CA GLN A 1 -1.91 -6.01 -13.39
C GLN A 1 -3.24 -5.55 -12.77
N ILE A 2 -3.34 -4.33 -12.19
CA ILE A 2 -4.57 -3.80 -11.56
C ILE A 2 -5.82 -4.04 -12.42
N VAL A 3 -5.85 -3.51 -13.65
CA VAL A 3 -7.02 -3.61 -14.55
C VAL A 3 -7.36 -5.06 -14.87
N LEU A 4 -6.36 -5.91 -15.13
CA LEU A 4 -6.56 -7.32 -15.45
C LEU A 4 -7.19 -8.09 -14.29
N ASN A 5 -6.74 -7.83 -13.05
CA ASN A 5 -7.33 -8.45 -11.86
C ASN A 5 -8.80 -8.04 -11.68
N LEU A 6 -9.08 -6.75 -11.85
CA LEU A 6 -10.44 -6.23 -11.69
C LEU A 6 -11.39 -6.77 -12.77
N LEU A 7 -10.99 -6.74 -14.04
CA LEU A 7 -11.79 -7.27 -15.14
C LEU A 7 -11.98 -8.79 -15.03
N SER A 8 -10.93 -9.53 -14.65
CA SER A 8 -11.04 -10.97 -14.44
C SER A 8 -12.05 -11.31 -13.34
N ASN A 9 -12.01 -10.60 -12.21
CA ASN A 9 -13.00 -10.77 -11.14
C ASN A 9 -14.41 -10.42 -11.63
N ALA A 10 -14.57 -9.26 -12.30
CA ALA A 10 -15.86 -8.82 -12.80
C ALA A 10 -16.49 -9.85 -13.77
N ILE A 11 -15.72 -10.35 -14.74
CA ILE A 11 -16.18 -11.38 -15.68
C ILE A 11 -16.50 -12.69 -14.95
N LYS A 12 -15.62 -13.12 -14.04
CA LYS A 12 -15.77 -14.37 -13.30
C LYS A 12 -17.05 -14.40 -12.45
N PHE A 13 -17.42 -13.28 -11.83
CA PHE A 13 -18.55 -13.20 -10.90
C PHE A 13 -19.83 -12.64 -11.52
N THR A 14 -19.83 -12.38 -12.83
CA THR A 14 -21.01 -11.94 -13.57
C THR A 14 -21.65 -13.11 -14.32
N PRO A 15 -22.89 -13.50 -13.98
CA PRO A 15 -23.62 -14.54 -14.72
C PRO A 15 -23.88 -14.16 -16.18
N ALA A 16 -24.20 -15.15 -17.00
CA ALA A 16 -24.60 -14.92 -18.39
C ALA A 16 -25.77 -13.93 -18.48
N GLY A 17 -25.68 -12.99 -19.43
CA GLY A 17 -26.67 -11.90 -19.59
C GLY A 17 -26.39 -10.67 -18.71
N GLY A 18 -25.42 -10.72 -17.80
CA GLY A 18 -24.93 -9.55 -17.09
C GLY A 18 -23.98 -8.69 -17.94
N SER A 19 -23.50 -7.59 -17.35
CA SER A 19 -22.60 -6.64 -18.01
C SER A 19 -21.40 -6.30 -17.14
N VAL A 20 -20.29 -5.98 -17.81
CA VAL A 20 -19.05 -5.47 -17.20
C VAL A 20 -18.66 -4.21 -17.96
N SER A 21 -18.32 -3.16 -17.23
CA SER A 21 -17.92 -1.86 -17.77
C SER A 21 -16.57 -1.44 -17.22
N LEU A 22 -15.77 -0.80 -18.08
CA LEU A 22 -14.51 -0.15 -17.74
C LEU A 22 -14.62 1.30 -18.17
N THR A 23 -14.44 2.22 -17.22
CA THR A 23 -14.41 3.67 -17.48
C THR A 23 -13.07 4.23 -17.04
N LEU A 24 -12.50 5.11 -17.87
CA LEU A 24 -11.34 5.92 -17.54
C LEU A 24 -11.74 7.39 -17.59
N SER A 25 -11.42 8.15 -16.54
CA SER A 25 -11.66 9.59 -16.47
C SER A 25 -10.45 10.32 -15.91
N GLY A 26 -10.29 11.59 -16.28
CA GLY A 26 -9.11 12.39 -15.92
C GLY A 26 -7.97 12.23 -16.93
N GLY A 27 -6.77 12.68 -16.56
CA GLY A 27 -5.60 12.76 -17.44
C GLY A 27 -5.10 14.20 -17.63
N SER A 28 -4.05 14.39 -18.44
CA SER A 28 -3.35 15.68 -18.64
C SER A 28 -2.67 16.26 -17.39
N GLY A 29 -1.86 15.44 -16.71
CA GLY A 29 -1.08 15.87 -15.53
C GLY A 29 -1.87 15.92 -14.21
N GLN A 30 -3.16 15.57 -14.23
CA GLN A 30 -4.02 15.39 -13.07
C GLN A 30 -4.24 13.89 -12.76
N PRO A 31 -4.61 13.53 -11.52
CA PRO A 31 -4.96 12.15 -11.18
C PRO A 31 -5.99 11.58 -12.16
N PHE A 32 -5.87 10.30 -12.45
CA PHE A 32 -6.81 9.58 -13.30
C PHE A 32 -7.52 8.50 -12.50
N THR A 33 -8.76 8.24 -12.88
CA THR A 33 -9.64 7.29 -12.21
C THR A 33 -10.04 6.19 -13.18
N ILE A 34 -9.82 4.95 -12.76
CA ILE A 34 -10.27 3.74 -13.43
C ILE A 34 -11.43 3.18 -12.62
N THR A 35 -12.60 3.03 -13.24
CA THR A 35 -13.75 2.35 -12.65
C THR A 35 -14.01 1.05 -13.40
N VAL A 36 -14.05 -0.07 -12.67
CA VAL A 36 -14.58 -1.35 -13.16
C VAL A 36 -15.88 -1.62 -12.41
N ALA A 37 -16.98 -1.79 -13.15
CA ALA A 37 -18.28 -2.12 -12.56
C ALA A 37 -18.93 -3.28 -13.30
N ASP A 38 -19.55 -4.17 -12.54
CA ASP A 38 -20.27 -5.33 -13.04
C ASP A 38 -21.68 -5.43 -12.46
N THR A 39 -22.53 -6.26 -13.08
CA THR A 39 -23.87 -6.61 -12.59
C THR A 39 -23.91 -8.04 -12.07
N GLY A 40 -22.82 -8.51 -11.47
CA GLY A 40 -22.67 -9.86 -10.99
C GLY A 40 -23.37 -10.15 -9.67
N ILE A 41 -22.97 -11.24 -9.03
CA ILE A 41 -23.58 -11.71 -7.78
C ILE A 41 -23.44 -10.70 -6.61
N GLY A 42 -22.42 -9.85 -6.68
CA GLY A 42 -22.07 -8.91 -5.62
C GLY A 42 -21.68 -9.59 -4.30
N MET A 43 -21.46 -8.77 -3.27
CA MET A 43 -21.16 -9.19 -1.91
C MET A 43 -21.82 -8.23 -0.92
N ARG A 44 -21.95 -8.63 0.34
CA ARG A 44 -22.48 -7.75 1.37
C ARG A 44 -21.44 -6.66 1.69
N PRO A 45 -21.85 -5.41 1.95
CA PRO A 45 -20.90 -4.34 2.29
C PRO A 45 -19.97 -4.69 3.46
N GLU A 46 -20.46 -5.42 4.46
CA GLU A 46 -19.68 -5.89 5.61
C GLU A 46 -18.60 -6.94 5.28
N ASP A 47 -18.71 -7.61 4.12
CA ASP A 47 -17.75 -8.62 3.65
C ASP A 47 -16.56 -7.97 2.89
N ILE A 48 -16.68 -6.71 2.49
CA ILE A 48 -15.68 -5.98 1.71
C ILE A 48 -14.30 -5.92 2.42
N PRO A 49 -14.22 -5.61 3.73
CA PRO A 49 -12.94 -5.61 4.44
C PRO A 49 -12.25 -6.98 4.38
N THR A 50 -13.02 -8.06 4.52
CA THR A 50 -12.50 -9.43 4.51
C THR A 50 -11.95 -9.83 3.15
N VAL A 51 -12.61 -9.49 2.03
CA VAL A 51 -12.08 -9.84 0.69
C VAL A 51 -10.86 -9.01 0.26
N LEU A 52 -10.57 -7.92 0.98
CA LEU A 52 -9.35 -7.12 0.81
C LEU A 52 -8.17 -7.64 1.64
N GLU A 53 -8.39 -8.60 2.54
CA GLU A 53 -7.33 -9.31 3.25
C GLU A 53 -6.71 -10.42 2.37
N PRO A 54 -5.37 -10.58 2.35
CA PRO A 54 -4.71 -11.67 1.63
C PRO A 54 -5.22 -13.05 2.07
N PHE A 55 -5.40 -13.96 1.10
CA PHE A 55 -5.81 -15.35 1.30
C PHE A 55 -7.22 -15.56 1.90
N ARG A 56 -7.98 -14.48 2.14
CA ARG A 56 -9.37 -14.58 2.56
C ARG A 56 -10.28 -14.80 1.37
N ARG A 57 -11.29 -15.62 1.59
CA ARG A 57 -12.41 -15.85 0.68
C ARG A 57 -13.69 -15.82 1.50
N LEU A 58 -14.78 -15.35 0.90
CA LEU A 58 -16.09 -15.57 1.51
C LEU A 58 -16.39 -17.07 1.46
N SER A 59 -17.12 -17.55 2.46
CA SER A 59 -17.53 -18.95 2.58
C SER A 59 -19.00 -19.05 2.24
N SER A 60 -19.34 -18.89 0.97
CA SER A 60 -20.70 -19.03 0.47
C SER A 60 -20.82 -20.27 -0.42
N ALA A 61 -22.02 -20.85 -0.54
CA ALA A 61 -22.25 -22.05 -1.36
C ALA A 61 -21.87 -21.89 -2.85
N HIS A 62 -21.73 -20.64 -3.33
CA HIS A 62 -21.23 -20.31 -4.66
C HIS A 62 -19.69 -20.39 -4.80
N ASP A 63 -18.93 -20.43 -3.71
CA ASP A 63 -17.45 -20.41 -3.71
C ASP A 63 -16.81 -21.71 -4.22
N ALA A 64 -17.53 -22.82 -4.20
CA ALA A 64 -17.04 -24.09 -4.74
C ALA A 64 -16.87 -24.06 -6.27
N ALA A 65 -17.67 -23.24 -6.97
CA ALA A 65 -17.63 -23.12 -8.43
C ALA A 65 -16.49 -22.22 -8.93
N TYR A 66 -15.96 -21.34 -8.08
CA TYR A 66 -15.11 -20.22 -8.48
C TYR A 66 -13.67 -20.37 -7.96
N GLN A 67 -12.84 -21.16 -8.65
CA GLN A 67 -11.43 -21.39 -8.27
C GLN A 67 -10.59 -20.10 -8.17
N GLY A 68 -9.74 -19.99 -7.14
CA GLY A 68 -8.77 -18.89 -6.97
C GLY A 68 -8.22 -18.77 -5.55
N ALA A 69 -6.98 -18.30 -5.39
CA ALA A 69 -6.27 -18.21 -4.10
C ALA A 69 -6.71 -17.04 -3.19
N GLY A 70 -7.75 -16.28 -3.56
CA GLY A 70 -8.17 -15.09 -2.79
C GLY A 70 -7.19 -13.92 -2.86
N LEU A 71 -6.33 -13.86 -3.89
CA LEU A 71 -5.26 -12.85 -4.00
C LEU A 71 -5.61 -11.67 -4.91
N GLY A 72 -6.69 -11.75 -5.70
CA GLY A 72 -6.98 -10.77 -6.75
C GLY A 72 -7.17 -9.35 -6.23
N LEU A 73 -8.12 -9.14 -5.31
CA LEU A 73 -8.40 -7.82 -4.74
C LEU A 73 -7.30 -7.34 -3.77
N PRO A 74 -6.75 -8.18 -2.86
CA PRO A 74 -5.66 -7.76 -1.98
C PRO A 74 -4.40 -7.32 -2.74
N LEU A 75 -4.00 -8.07 -3.78
CA LEU A 75 -2.88 -7.68 -4.64
C LEU A 75 -3.17 -6.37 -5.39
N THR A 76 -4.41 -6.20 -5.85
CA THR A 76 -4.80 -4.96 -6.54
C THR A 76 -4.70 -3.77 -5.60
N LYS A 77 -5.18 -3.89 -4.35
CA LYS A 77 -5.04 -2.86 -3.31
C LYS A 77 -3.59 -2.48 -3.09
N ALA A 78 -2.73 -3.48 -2.84
CA ALA A 78 -1.30 -3.26 -2.60
C ALA A 78 -0.60 -2.59 -3.79
N LEU A 79 -0.95 -2.98 -5.02
CA LEU A 79 -0.41 -2.33 -6.22
C LEU A 79 -0.87 -0.88 -6.34
N VAL A 80 -2.14 -0.58 -6.07
CA VAL A 80 -2.66 0.79 -6.10
C VAL A 80 -1.96 1.67 -5.06
N GLU A 81 -1.83 1.18 -3.84
CA GLU A 81 -1.12 1.87 -2.74
C GLU A 81 0.36 2.10 -3.09
N LEU A 82 1.03 1.11 -3.70
CA LEU A 82 2.42 1.25 -4.17
C LEU A 82 2.59 2.36 -5.21
N HIS A 83 1.56 2.62 -6.02
CA HIS A 83 1.57 3.71 -7.00
C HIS A 83 1.12 5.06 -6.40
N GLY A 84 0.95 5.14 -5.08
CA GLY A 84 0.50 6.34 -4.38
C GLY A 84 -0.96 6.68 -4.65
N GLY A 85 -1.77 5.68 -5.03
CA GLY A 85 -3.19 5.85 -5.31
C GLY A 85 -4.10 5.33 -4.22
N GLU A 86 -5.40 5.39 -4.51
CA GLU A 86 -6.47 4.92 -3.64
C GLU A 86 -7.40 3.95 -4.39
N MET A 87 -7.90 2.95 -3.68
CA MET A 87 -8.89 2.01 -4.19
C MET A 87 -10.11 1.96 -3.26
N THR A 88 -11.30 2.12 -3.83
CA THR A 88 -12.57 1.92 -3.13
C THR A 88 -13.38 0.81 -3.82
N VAL A 89 -14.13 0.07 -3.01
CA VAL A 89 -14.99 -1.02 -3.45
C VAL A 89 -16.39 -0.78 -2.89
N THR A 90 -17.39 -0.90 -3.75
CA THR A 90 -18.80 -0.83 -3.39
C THR A 90 -19.51 -2.02 -4.02
N SER A 91 -20.36 -2.71 -3.26
CA SER A 91 -21.09 -3.88 -3.74
C SER A 91 -22.31 -4.14 -2.88
N ALA A 92 -23.32 -4.76 -3.49
CA ALA A 92 -24.47 -5.29 -2.77
C ALA A 92 -24.90 -6.63 -3.41
N PRO A 93 -25.47 -7.57 -2.63
CA PRO A 93 -25.94 -8.84 -3.18
C PRO A 93 -26.95 -8.63 -4.31
N GLY A 94 -26.70 -9.27 -5.46
CA GLY A 94 -27.53 -9.20 -6.66
C GLY A 94 -27.43 -7.91 -7.46
N GLN A 95 -26.63 -6.93 -7.04
CA GLN A 95 -26.44 -5.65 -7.74
C GLN A 95 -25.06 -5.53 -8.40
N GLY A 96 -24.18 -6.51 -8.18
CA GLY A 96 -22.82 -6.52 -8.69
C GLY A 96 -21.82 -5.75 -7.84
N THR A 97 -20.66 -5.48 -8.42
CA THR A 97 -19.52 -4.83 -7.75
C THR A 97 -19.03 -3.66 -8.58
N ARG A 98 -18.69 -2.55 -7.90
CA ARG A 98 -18.00 -1.40 -8.48
C ARG A 98 -16.72 -1.14 -7.71
N VAL A 99 -15.59 -1.21 -8.42
CA VAL A 99 -14.25 -0.88 -7.93
C VAL A 99 -13.76 0.39 -8.60
N VAL A 100 -13.33 1.36 -7.81
CA VAL A 100 -12.78 2.63 -8.28
C VAL A 100 -11.33 2.72 -7.81
N VAL A 101 -10.44 2.95 -8.76
CA VAL A 101 -9.01 3.14 -8.54
C VAL A 101 -8.63 4.54 -8.99
N THR A 102 -8.05 5.35 -8.12
CA THR A 102 -7.51 6.66 -8.46
C THR A 102 -6.00 6.62 -8.32
N LEU A 103 -5.28 6.98 -9.38
CA LEU A 103 -3.82 7.02 -9.41
C LEU A 103 -3.33 8.44 -9.72
N PRO A 104 -2.20 8.88 -9.14
CA PRO A 104 -1.58 10.15 -9.48
C PRO A 104 -1.07 10.16 -10.93
N ALA A 105 -1.04 11.35 -11.55
CA ALA A 105 -0.60 11.52 -12.94
C ALA A 105 0.89 11.23 -13.16
N ALA A 106 1.69 11.45 -12.11
CA ALA A 106 3.11 11.19 -12.09
C ALA A 106 3.41 10.33 -10.86
N ILE A 107 4.11 9.21 -11.08
CA ILE A 107 4.68 8.44 -9.98
C ILE A 107 5.82 9.29 -9.44
N ALA A 108 5.74 9.74 -8.20
CA ALA A 108 6.84 10.44 -7.55
C ALA A 108 8.09 9.55 -7.67
N ALA A 109 9.13 10.04 -8.33
CA ALA A 109 10.38 9.33 -8.54
C ALA A 109 11.12 9.20 -7.20
N GLY A 110 10.67 8.28 -6.36
CA GLY A 110 11.23 7.94 -5.07
C GLY A 110 12.12 6.70 -5.13
N HIS A 111 12.94 6.55 -6.17
CA HIS A 111 14.07 5.62 -6.13
C HIS A 111 15.32 6.44 -5.86
N GLY A 112 15.81 6.36 -4.62
CA GLY A 112 16.94 7.16 -4.15
C GLY A 112 18.21 6.94 -4.99
N THR A 113 18.67 7.99 -5.65
CA THR A 113 20.07 8.18 -6.02
C THR A 113 20.66 9.24 -5.11
N ALA A 114 20.86 8.88 -3.83
CA ALA A 114 21.76 9.62 -2.97
C ALA A 114 23.19 9.10 -3.21
N THR A 115 23.84 9.58 -4.27
CA THR A 115 25.30 9.63 -4.32
C THR A 115 25.67 11.09 -4.21
N LYS A 116 25.79 11.57 -2.97
CA LYS A 116 26.42 12.84 -2.70
C LYS A 116 27.91 12.62 -2.86
N GLU A 117 28.47 13.16 -3.94
CA GLU A 117 29.90 13.33 -4.11
C GLU A 117 30.48 14.08 -2.90
N THR A 118 31.51 13.52 -2.27
CA THR A 118 32.44 14.29 -1.42
C THR A 118 33.79 14.29 -2.10
N LYS A 119 34.03 15.32 -2.90
CA LYS A 119 35.37 15.72 -3.37
C LYS A 119 36.16 16.24 -2.16
N GLY A 120 37.33 15.65 -1.94
CA GLY A 120 38.10 15.78 -0.70
C GLY A 120 38.82 17.12 -0.47
N THR A 121 39.36 17.22 0.74
CA THR A 121 40.47 18.10 1.10
C THR A 121 41.30 17.44 2.20
N GLY A 122 42.53 17.06 1.83
CA GLY A 122 43.75 17.22 2.65
C GLY A 122 43.93 16.38 3.91
N ARG A 123 44.91 15.46 3.86
CA ARG A 123 45.75 15.07 5.00
C ARG A 123 47.00 15.99 4.99
N PRO A 124 47.47 16.46 6.16
CA PRO A 124 48.68 15.89 6.78
C PRO A 124 48.42 15.59 8.28
N GLU A 125 48.65 14.36 8.74
CA GLU A 125 49.81 13.97 9.58
C GLU A 125 50.22 14.98 10.67
N ALA A 126 49.89 14.68 11.94
CA ALA A 126 50.83 14.51 13.06
C ALA A 126 50.07 14.30 14.40
N SER A 127 50.31 13.16 15.06
CA SER A 127 50.24 12.99 16.53
C SER A 127 51.65 13.27 17.11
N PRO A 128 51.90 13.29 18.44
CA PRO A 128 51.03 13.29 19.62
C PRO A 128 51.38 14.42 20.62
N ASP A 129 50.50 14.75 21.58
CA ASP A 129 50.91 14.82 23.00
C ASP A 129 49.71 15.10 23.92
N ALA A 130 49.56 14.27 24.94
CA ALA A 130 48.80 14.59 26.15
C ALA A 130 49.79 15.22 27.15
N PRO A 131 49.34 16.06 28.10
CA PRO A 131 49.28 15.49 29.44
C PRO A 131 48.16 16.01 30.36
N ALA A 132 47.76 15.08 31.23
CA ALA A 132 47.52 15.19 32.69
C ALA A 132 46.69 16.35 33.30
N ALA A 133 45.68 15.93 34.06
CA ALA A 133 45.03 16.67 35.13
C ALA A 133 46.02 17.10 36.25
N PRO A 134 45.59 18.00 37.16
CA PRO A 134 45.32 17.50 38.50
C PRO A 134 44.07 18.07 39.21
N ALA A 135 43.67 17.34 40.24
CA ALA A 135 42.56 17.54 41.16
C ALA A 135 42.77 18.71 42.15
N SER A 136 41.69 19.18 42.81
CA SER A 136 41.50 19.00 44.27
C SER A 136 40.27 19.72 44.88
N ARG A 137 39.64 18.98 45.84
CA ARG A 137 38.92 19.38 47.09
C ARG A 137 37.65 20.25 46.97
N THR A 138 36.56 19.97 47.68
CA THR A 138 36.35 19.73 49.14
C THR A 138 35.12 18.82 49.38
N ALA A 139 35.13 17.81 50.26
CA ALA A 139 34.63 17.82 51.67
C ALA A 139 33.27 18.53 51.84
N SER A 140 32.24 18.06 52.54
CA SER A 140 32.07 17.14 53.68
C SER A 140 30.57 16.75 53.75
N ALA A 141 30.21 15.51 54.11
CA ALA A 141 29.80 15.04 55.45
C ALA A 141 28.28 14.93 55.69
N SER A 142 27.95 13.90 56.48
CA SER A 142 26.69 13.59 57.17
C SER A 142 25.61 12.90 56.32
N GLY A 143 25.11 11.70 56.61
CA GLY A 143 25.09 10.95 57.87
C GLY A 143 23.65 10.76 58.36
N SER A 144 23.31 9.51 58.73
CA SER A 144 22.05 9.01 59.34
C SER A 144 20.83 8.99 58.41
N GLY A 145 20.07 7.91 58.25
CA GLY A 145 19.52 6.91 59.18
C GLY A 145 18.03 6.83 58.77
N THR A 146 17.44 5.71 58.40
CA THR A 146 17.17 4.48 59.15
C THR A 146 16.72 3.39 58.18
#